data_AF-A0A348WLG5-F1
#
_entry.id   AF-A0A348WLG5-F1
#
_cell.length_a   1.000
_cell.length_b   1.000
_cell.length_c   1.000
_cell.angle_alpha   90.00
_cell.angle_beta   90.00
_cell.angle_gamma   90.00
#
_symmetry.space_group_name_H-M   'P 1'
#
loop_
_entity.id
_entity.type
_entity.pdbx_description
1 polymer ?
#
loop_
_entity_poly.entity_id
_entity_poly.type
_entity_poly.pdbx_seq_one_letter_code
_entity_poly.pdbx_strand_id
1 'polypeptide(L)'
;MSETEHRPSNFIRQIIDKDLAEGKHTSVHTRFPPEPNGFLHIGHAKSIVLNFGIAEDYQGTCNLRFDDTNPLKEKVDYVESIKRDVAWLGYQWEGKPRYSSGYFDELHGFAMELIEKGLAYVDFSDQETMREMR
;
A
#
# COMPACT_ATOMS: atom_id res chain seq x y z
N MET A 1 -21.36 9.23 26.42
CA MET A 1 -22.08 8.43 25.42
C MET A 1 -21.99 9.21 24.11
N SER A 2 -20.85 9.10 23.43
CA SER A 2 -20.64 9.83 22.19
C SER A 2 -21.41 9.11 21.08
N GLU A 3 -22.18 9.90 20.35
CA GLU A 3 -22.95 9.51 19.18
C GLU A 3 -22.15 8.55 18.31
N THR A 4 -22.69 7.36 18.08
CA THR A 4 -22.36 6.54 16.92
C THR A 4 -22.77 7.34 15.69
N GLU A 5 -21.91 8.28 15.26
CA GLU A 5 -22.02 8.91 13.95
C GLU A 5 -22.18 7.80 12.92
N HIS A 6 -23.20 7.95 12.08
CA HIS A 6 -23.56 6.98 11.07
C HIS A 6 -22.47 6.94 9.99
N ARG A 7 -21.41 6.16 10.24
CA ARG A 7 -20.32 5.97 9.29
C ARG A 7 -20.90 5.31 8.03
N PRO A 8 -20.67 5.86 6.84
CA PRO A 8 -21.06 5.20 5.60
C PRO A 8 -20.44 3.80 5.55
N SER A 9 -21.27 2.77 5.66
CA SER A 9 -20.80 1.39 5.67
C SER A 9 -20.55 0.90 4.25
N ASN A 10 -19.49 0.10 4.08
CA ASN A 10 -19.15 -0.57 2.83
C ASN A 10 -18.62 -1.98 3.15
N PHE A 11 -18.50 -2.83 2.13
CA PHE A 11 -18.09 -4.22 2.33
C PHE A 11 -16.70 -4.36 2.99
N ILE A 12 -15.79 -3.40 2.81
CA ILE A 12 -14.46 -3.43 3.45
C ILE A 12 -14.59 -3.21 4.95
N ARG A 13 -15.45 -2.28 5.40
CA ARG A 13 -15.72 -2.04 6.83
C ARG A 13 -16.35 -3.27 7.47
N GLN A 14 -17.30 -3.91 6.79
CA GLN A 14 -17.91 -5.15 7.28
C GLN A 14 -16.90 -6.28 7.49
N ILE A 15 -15.90 -6.41 6.60
CA ILE A 15 -14.80 -7.37 6.75
C ILE A 15 -13.92 -7.00 7.95
N ILE A 16 -13.56 -5.71 8.11
CA ILE A 16 -12.75 -5.24 9.24
C ILE A 16 -13.49 -5.48 10.56
N ASP A 17 -14.77 -5.11 10.65
CA ASP A 17 -15.60 -5.30 11.84
C ASP A 17 -15.64 -6.78 12.26
N LYS A 18 -15.82 -7.67 11.29
CA LYS A 18 -15.81 -9.12 11.53
C LYS A 18 -14.44 -9.60 12.03
N ASP A 19 -13.36 -9.24 11.33
CA ASP A 19 -11.99 -9.66 11.70
C ASP A 19 -11.59 -9.16 13.10
N LEU A 20 -12.03 -7.96 13.49
CA LEU A 20 -11.82 -7.42 14.84
C LEU A 20 -12.68 -8.14 15.89
N ALA A 21 -13.96 -8.40 15.59
CA ALA A 21 -14.87 -9.10 16.50
C ALA A 21 -14.44 -10.57 16.75
N GLU A 22 -13.88 -11.22 15.73
CA GLU A 22 -13.31 -12.57 15.83
C GLU A 22 -11.92 -12.58 16.49
N GLY A 23 -11.33 -11.41 16.76
CA GLY A 23 -10.00 -11.28 17.36
C GLY A 23 -8.85 -11.70 16.44
N LYS A 24 -9.10 -11.83 15.13
CA LYS A 24 -8.07 -12.16 14.13
C LYS A 24 -6.99 -11.10 14.05
N HIS A 25 -7.39 -9.83 14.22
CA HIS A 25 -6.51 -8.68 14.35
C HIS A 25 -6.94 -7.84 15.56
N THR A 26 -5.98 -7.18 16.20
CA THR A 26 -6.24 -6.32 17.37
C THR A 26 -6.29 -4.83 17.02
N SER A 27 -5.85 -4.46 15.82
CA SER A 27 -5.78 -3.08 15.33
C SER A 27 -5.77 -3.06 13.81
N VAL A 28 -6.15 -1.91 13.24
CA VAL A 28 -6.23 -1.71 11.78
C VAL A 28 -5.00 -0.95 11.29
N HIS A 29 -4.33 -1.51 10.29
CA HIS A 29 -3.17 -0.91 9.63
C HIS A 29 -3.39 -0.88 8.11
N THR A 30 -3.64 0.30 7.55
CA THR A 30 -3.82 0.49 6.10
C THR A 30 -2.58 1.12 5.47
N ARG A 31 -2.59 1.23 4.13
CA ARG A 31 -1.55 1.95 3.39
C ARG A 31 -2.08 2.52 2.08
N PHE A 32 -1.62 3.71 1.72
CA PHE A 32 -1.73 4.26 0.37
C PHE A 32 -0.37 4.10 -0.35
N PRO A 33 -0.24 3.21 -1.36
CA PRO A 33 1.04 2.87 -1.97
C PRO A 33 1.19 3.37 -3.43
N PRO A 34 1.23 4.68 -3.72
CA PRO A 34 1.40 5.16 -5.10
C PRO A 34 2.82 4.88 -5.63
N GLU A 35 2.91 4.57 -6.92
CA GLU A 35 4.19 4.64 -7.65
C GLU A 35 4.57 6.12 -7.85
N PRO A 36 5.81 6.56 -7.54
CA PRO A 36 6.21 7.95 -7.71
C PRO A 36 6.67 8.25 -9.14
N ASN A 37 5.82 7.94 -10.13
CA ASN A 37 6.09 8.13 -11.57
C ASN A 37 5.10 9.08 -12.27
N GLY A 38 4.20 9.72 -11.52
CA GLY A 38 3.22 10.66 -12.03
C GLY A 38 2.54 11.47 -10.93
N PHE A 39 1.80 12.50 -11.33
CA PHE A 39 0.98 13.31 -10.41
C PHE A 39 -0.33 12.59 -10.07
N LEU A 40 -0.82 12.80 -8.86
CA LEU A 40 -2.12 12.25 -8.47
C LEU A 40 -3.24 12.99 -9.21
N HIS A 41 -4.15 12.23 -9.83
CA HIS A 41 -5.44 12.72 -10.30
C HIS A 41 -6.60 12.33 -9.36
N ILE A 42 -7.81 12.84 -9.63
CA ILE A 42 -9.02 12.62 -8.81
C ILE A 42 -9.34 11.15 -8.49
N GLY A 43 -9.01 10.21 -9.38
CA GLY A 43 -9.16 8.77 -9.10
C GLY A 43 -8.40 8.29 -7.85
N HIS A 44 -7.23 8.89 -7.55
CA HIS A 44 -6.46 8.55 -6.35
C HIS A 44 -7.12 9.03 -5.07
N ALA A 45 -7.92 10.11 -5.12
CA ALA A 45 -8.62 10.63 -3.95
C ALA A 45 -9.53 9.56 -3.32
N LYS A 46 -10.16 8.71 -4.13
CA LYS A 46 -10.94 7.57 -3.62
C LYS A 46 -10.09 6.61 -2.78
N SER A 47 -8.89 6.28 -3.24
CA SER A 47 -7.98 5.39 -2.52
C SER A 47 -7.42 6.03 -1.25
N ILE A 48 -7.10 7.33 -1.31
CA ILE A 48 -6.63 8.11 -0.16
C ILE A 48 -7.72 8.15 0.92
N VAL A 49 -8.91 8.68 0.59
CA VAL A 49 -10.04 8.80 1.51
C VAL A 49 -10.40 7.44 2.11
N LEU A 50 -10.37 6.37 1.30
CA LEU A 50 -10.65 5.03 1.80
C LEU A 50 -9.61 4.56 2.81
N ASN A 51 -8.31 4.60 2.48
CA ASN A 51 -7.27 4.03 3.34
C ASN A 51 -7.05 4.85 4.61
N PHE A 52 -6.95 6.17 4.48
CA PHE A 52 -6.76 7.07 5.62
C PHE A 52 -8.04 7.16 6.46
N GLY A 53 -9.21 7.28 5.84
CA GLY A 53 -10.48 7.28 6.57
C GLY A 53 -10.78 5.96 7.28
N ILE A 54 -10.33 4.80 6.75
CA ILE A 54 -10.37 3.54 7.52
C ILE A 54 -9.49 3.64 8.77
N ALA A 55 -8.26 4.15 8.65
CA ALA A 55 -7.40 4.26 9.82
C ALA A 55 -8.02 5.18 10.88
N GLU A 56 -8.60 6.31 10.49
CA GLU A 56 -9.29 7.23 11.41
C GLU A 56 -10.51 6.60 12.08
N ASP A 57 -11.41 5.98 11.30
CA ASP A 57 -12.63 5.34 11.81
C ASP A 57 -12.34 4.29 12.88
N TYR A 58 -11.26 3.54 12.69
CA TYR A 58 -10.90 2.41 13.55
C TYR A 58 -9.78 2.72 14.54
N GLN A 59 -9.40 4.00 14.69
CA GLN A 59 -8.27 4.43 15.55
C GLN A 59 -6.99 3.62 15.26
N GLY A 60 -6.82 3.25 13.99
CA GLY A 60 -5.68 2.53 13.47
C GLY A 60 -4.61 3.47 12.91
N THR A 61 -3.76 2.93 12.04
CA THR A 61 -2.70 3.69 11.38
C THR A 61 -2.76 3.51 9.86
N CYS A 62 -2.34 4.54 9.12
CA CYS A 62 -2.19 4.47 7.67
C CYS A 62 -0.77 4.88 7.27
N ASN A 63 -0.06 3.99 6.58
CA ASN A 63 1.24 4.32 6.00
C ASN A 63 1.08 5.00 4.63
N LEU A 64 1.84 6.07 4.38
CA LEU A 64 2.17 6.48 3.02
C LEU A 64 3.41 5.70 2.59
N ARG A 65 3.29 4.87 1.55
CA ARG A 65 4.41 4.09 1.01
C ARG A 65 4.61 4.45 -0.45
N PHE A 66 5.82 4.82 -0.85
CA PHE A 66 6.15 4.94 -2.26
C PHE A 66 6.50 3.56 -2.79
N ASP A 67 5.80 3.11 -3.83
CA ASP A 67 6.12 1.86 -4.50
C ASP A 67 7.20 2.10 -5.56
N ASP A 68 8.41 2.34 -5.06
CA ASP A 68 9.57 2.84 -5.81
C ASP A 68 10.51 1.71 -6.25
N THR A 69 9.95 0.73 -6.94
CA THR A 69 10.69 -0.44 -7.46
C THR A 69 11.19 -0.27 -8.89
N ASN A 70 10.85 0.83 -9.56
CA ASN A 70 11.20 1.11 -10.96
C ASN A 70 12.15 2.32 -11.07
N PRO A 71 13.47 2.11 -11.05
CA PRO A 71 14.45 3.19 -10.97
C PRO A 71 14.43 4.15 -12.16
N LEU A 72 13.82 3.77 -13.30
CA LEU A 72 13.81 4.58 -14.53
C LEU A 72 12.71 5.64 -14.55
N LYS A 73 11.66 5.49 -13.73
CA LYS A 73 10.45 6.32 -13.82
C LYS A 73 10.24 7.24 -12.64
N GLU A 74 11.11 7.16 -11.65
CA GLU A 74 10.89 7.79 -10.35
C GLU A 74 11.55 9.16 -10.28
N LYS A 75 10.80 10.14 -9.77
CA LYS A 75 11.31 11.49 -9.53
C LYS A 75 10.92 11.96 -8.15
N VAL A 76 11.87 12.63 -7.48
CA VAL A 76 11.65 13.29 -6.18
C VAL A 76 10.47 14.28 -6.26
N ASP A 77 10.29 14.94 -7.40
CA ASP A 77 9.18 15.86 -7.62
C ASP A 77 7.80 15.19 -7.47
N TYR A 78 7.66 13.93 -7.91
CA TYR A 78 6.41 13.18 -7.75
C TYR A 78 6.19 12.79 -6.29
N VAL A 79 7.25 12.37 -5.59
CA VAL A 79 7.21 12.07 -4.15
C VAL A 79 6.69 13.27 -3.35
N GLU A 80 7.26 14.45 -3.59
CA GLU A 80 6.85 15.66 -2.88
C GLU A 80 5.46 16.14 -3.28
N SER A 81 5.06 16.00 -4.55
CA SER A 81 3.69 16.30 -4.97
C SER A 81 2.67 15.39 -4.29
N ILE A 82 2.93 14.08 -4.26
CA ILE A 82 2.05 13.10 -3.61
C ILE A 82 1.87 13.41 -2.12
N LYS A 83 2.95 13.74 -1.41
CA LYS A 83 2.89 14.14 0.01
C LYS A 83 2.01 15.38 0.19
N ARG A 84 2.19 16.39 -0.66
CA ARG A 84 1.38 17.63 -0.62
C ARG A 84 -0.08 17.36 -0.90
N ASP A 85 -0.40 16.53 -1.88
CA ASP A 85 -1.79 16.23 -2.25
C ASP A 85 -2.51 15.44 -1.15
N VAL A 86 -1.84 14.47 -0.51
CA VAL A 86 -2.37 13.74 0.66
C VAL A 86 -2.62 14.70 1.82
N ALA A 87 -1.66 15.57 2.14
CA ALA A 87 -1.80 16.56 3.21
C ALA A 87 -2.88 17.62 2.89
N TRP A 88 -3.00 18.03 1.62
CA TRP A 88 -4.01 18.98 1.15
C TRP A 88 -5.43 18.42 1.29
N LEU A 89 -5.61 17.11 1.11
CA LEU A 89 -6.86 16.40 1.40
C LEU A 89 -7.17 16.26 2.89
N GLY A 90 -6.28 16.73 3.78
CA GLY A 90 -6.49 16.76 5.23
C GLY A 90 -5.98 15.52 5.97
N TYR A 91 -5.29 14.61 5.29
CA TYR A 91 -4.81 13.36 5.89
C TYR A 91 -3.35 13.45 6.33
N GLN A 92 -3.02 12.71 7.39
CA GLN A 92 -1.66 12.49 7.85
C GLN A 92 -1.35 10.99 7.88
N TRP A 93 -0.14 10.63 7.47
CA TRP A 93 0.34 9.25 7.56
C TRP A 93 1.12 9.02 8.86
N GLU A 94 1.19 7.75 9.25
CA GLU A 94 1.88 7.31 10.45
C GLU A 94 3.40 7.41 10.28
N GLY A 95 4.05 8.17 11.18
CA GLY A 95 5.51 8.29 11.23
C GLY A 95 6.15 8.82 9.94
N LYS A 96 7.25 8.18 9.53
CA LYS A 96 7.97 8.54 8.29
C LYS A 96 7.36 7.82 7.08
N PRO A 97 7.32 8.46 5.90
CA PRO A 97 6.98 7.77 4.66
C PRO A 97 7.87 6.54 4.46
N ARG A 98 7.28 5.47 3.95
CA ARG A 98 7.97 4.22 3.63
C ARG A 98 8.30 4.17 2.14
N TYR A 99 9.32 3.41 1.79
CA TYR A 99 9.79 3.23 0.42
C TYR A 99 9.97 1.73 0.19
N SER A 100 9.39 1.18 -0.88
CA SER A 100 9.56 -0.22 -1.26
C SER A 100 11.04 -0.57 -1.46
N SER A 101 11.83 0.36 -2.01
CA SER A 101 13.28 0.24 -2.19
C SER A 101 14.04 0.03 -0.88
N GLY A 102 13.52 0.58 0.23
CA GLY A 102 14.08 0.39 1.56
C GLY A 102 13.97 -1.04 2.10
N TYR A 103 13.25 -1.92 1.39
CA TYR A 103 13.07 -3.34 1.74
C TYR A 103 13.77 -4.29 0.76
N PHE A 104 14.63 -3.80 -0.15
CA PHE A 104 15.24 -4.64 -1.18
C PHE A 104 16.12 -5.75 -0.62
N ASP A 105 16.83 -5.50 0.48
CA ASP A 105 17.66 -6.51 1.13
C ASP A 105 16.79 -7.66 1.67
N GLU A 106 15.68 -7.36 2.34
CA GLU A 106 14.73 -8.36 2.82
C GLU A 106 14.03 -9.09 1.67
N LEU A 107 13.60 -8.38 0.63
CA LEU A 107 12.95 -8.97 -0.55
C LEU A 107 13.89 -9.93 -1.29
N HIS A 108 15.17 -9.56 -1.42
CA HIS A 108 16.19 -10.45 -1.97
C HIS A 108 16.41 -11.67 -1.07
N GLY A 109 16.44 -11.50 0.25
CA GLY A 109 16.48 -12.60 1.22
C GLY A 109 15.32 -13.59 1.03
N PHE A 110 14.09 -13.09 0.87
CA PHE A 110 12.93 -13.94 0.58
C PHE A 110 13.04 -14.64 -0.78
N ALA A 111 13.59 -13.98 -1.80
CA ALA A 111 13.82 -14.63 -3.09
C ALA A 111 14.80 -15.82 -2.96
N MET A 112 15.88 -15.66 -2.18
CA MET A 112 16.80 -16.75 -1.87
C MET A 112 16.12 -17.89 -1.12
N GLU A 113 15.30 -17.59 -0.11
CA GLU A 113 14.54 -18.60 0.63
C GLU A 113 13.57 -19.39 -0.28
N LEU A 114 12.93 -18.72 -1.23
CA LEU A 114 12.06 -19.37 -2.22
C LEU A 114 12.84 -20.29 -3.15
N ILE A 115 14.03 -19.89 -3.59
CA ILE A 115 14.92 -20.73 -4.42
C ILE A 115 15.36 -21.97 -3.63
N GLU A 116 15.79 -21.79 -2.38
CA GLU A 116 16.22 -22.90 -1.50
C GLU A 116 15.10 -23.91 -1.24
N LYS A 117 13.85 -23.45 -1.14
CA LYS A 117 12.67 -24.30 -0.99
C LYS A 117 12.19 -24.95 -2.30
N GLY A 118 12.83 -24.65 -3.44
CA GLY A 118 12.40 -25.12 -4.76
C GLY A 118 11.06 -24.51 -5.22
N LEU A 119 10.69 -23.35 -4.66
CA LEU A 119 9.46 -22.61 -4.99
C LEU A 119 9.70 -21.47 -6.00
N ALA A 120 10.96 -21.21 -6.36
CA ALA A 120 11.35 -20.26 -7.40
C ALA A 120 12.50 -20.83 -8.23
N TYR A 121 12.60 -20.39 -9.49
CA TYR A 121 13.68 -20.76 -10.42
C TYR A 121 14.05 -19.55 -11.28
N VAL A 122 15.24 -19.61 -11.89
CA VAL A 122 15.68 -18.61 -12.88
C VAL A 122 15.23 -19.08 -14.26
N ASP A 123 14.41 -18.27 -14.93
CA ASP A 123 14.02 -18.52 -16.31
C ASP A 123 15.04 -17.88 -17.26
N PHE A 124 15.60 -18.69 -18.18
CA PHE A 124 16.57 -18.26 -19.18
C PHE A 124 15.92 -17.99 -20.55
N SER A 125 14.61 -18.18 -20.66
CA SER A 125 13.85 -17.95 -21.89
C SER A 125 13.75 -16.46 -22.20
N ASP A 126 13.71 -16.10 -23.49
CA ASP A 126 13.42 -14.73 -23.88
C ASP A 126 11.95 -14.34 -23.65
N GLN A 127 11.65 -13.05 -23.82
CA GLN A 127 10.32 -12.52 -23.52
C GLN A 127 9.22 -13.10 -24.43
N GLU A 128 9.54 -13.44 -25.67
CA GLU A 128 8.60 -14.01 -26.64
C GLU A 128 8.24 -15.44 -26.24
N THR A 129 9.25 -16.27 -26.00
CA THR A 129 9.11 -17.66 -25.53
C THR A 129 8.32 -17.71 -24.21
N MET A 130 8.63 -16.83 -23.25
CA MET A 130 7.87 -16.74 -22.00
C MET A 130 6.40 -16.35 -22.20
N ARG A 131 6.05 -15.61 -23.25
CA ARG A 131 4.64 -15.26 -23.53
C ARG A 131 3.88 -16.42 -24.14
N GLU A 132 4.53 -17.23 -24.99
CA GLU A 132 3.90 -18.40 -25.60
C GLU A 132 3.64 -19.53 -24.59
N MET A 133 4.50 -19.67 -23.58
CA MET A 133 4.38 -20.72 -22.55
C MET A 133 3.45 -20.39 -21.37
N ARG A 134 2.96 -19.14 -21.26
CA ARG A 134 2.11 -18.66 -20.15
C ARG A 134 0.62 -18.75 -20.47
#